data_AF-A0A150VN21-F1
#
_entry.id   AF-A0A150VN21-F1
#
_cell.length_a   1.000
_cell.length_b   1.000
_cell.length_c   1.000
_cell.angle_alpha   90.00
_cell.angle_beta   90.00
_cell.angle_gamma   90.00
#
_symmetry.space_group_name_H-M   'P 1'
#
loop_
_entity.id
_entity.type
_entity.pdbx_description
1 polymer ?
#
loop_
_entity_poly.entity_id
_entity_poly.type
_entity_poly.pdbx_seq_one_letter_code
_entity_poly.pdbx_strand_id
1 'polypeptide(L)'
;MDAAAADLTARGARVVARAVQRRGVSRGGVRKTGLPLSPRTLLGAGKVREVAEVRERTGAGAVVFLNPLTPRQHGILADCLGCPVVSLAAAPPQV
;
A
#
# COMPACT_ATOMS: atom_id res chain seq x y z
N MET A 1 -0.92 11.47 4.33
CA MET A 1 -1.64 10.42 5.08
C MET A 1 -2.93 10.98 5.68
N ASP A 2 -2.89 12.07 6.44
CA ASP A 2 -4.10 12.58 7.11
C ASP A 2 -5.14 13.16 6.15
N ALA A 3 -4.72 13.94 5.15
CA ALA A 3 -5.61 14.43 4.10
C ALA A 3 -6.31 13.28 3.35
N ALA A 4 -5.58 12.20 3.03
CA ALA A 4 -6.16 11.03 2.37
C ALA A 4 -7.15 10.28 3.28
N ALA A 5 -6.85 10.17 4.58
CA ALA A 5 -7.78 9.57 5.53
C ALA A 5 -9.05 10.42 5.69
N ALA A 6 -8.92 11.75 5.73
CA ALA A 6 -10.06 12.67 5.78
C ALA A 6 -10.92 12.59 4.51
N ASP A 7 -10.31 12.55 3.32
CA ASP A 7 -11.02 12.38 2.05
C ASP A 7 -11.76 11.02 1.99
N LEU A 8 -11.10 9.94 2.40
CA LEU A 8 -11.76 8.62 2.50
C LEU A 8 -12.95 8.65 3.47
N THR A 9 -12.82 9.29 4.62
CA THR A 9 -13.91 9.45 5.58
C THR A 9 -15.03 10.34 5.06
N ALA A 10 -14.72 11.42 4.36
CA ALA A 10 -15.72 12.25 3.69
C ALA A 10 -16.51 11.48 2.63
N ARG A 11 -15.90 10.46 2.01
CA ARG A 11 -16.55 9.51 1.08
C ARG A 11 -17.27 8.35 1.77
N GLY A 12 -17.39 8.37 3.09
CA GLY A 12 -18.11 7.37 3.89
C GLY A 12 -17.28 6.17 4.34
N ALA A 13 -15.96 6.15 4.08
CA ALA A 13 -15.10 5.06 4.55
C ALA A 13 -14.67 5.26 6.02
N ARG A 14 -14.67 4.16 6.79
CA ARG A 14 -14.06 4.13 8.12
C ARG A 14 -12.59 3.72 8.03
N VAL A 15 -11.67 4.64 8.30
CA VAL A 15 -10.23 4.34 8.34
C VAL A 15 -9.88 3.68 9.67
N VAL A 16 -9.68 2.36 9.66
CA VAL A 16 -9.42 1.55 10.89
C VAL A 16 -7.95 1.41 11.26
N ALA A 17 -7.03 1.63 10.30
CA ALA A 17 -5.59 1.59 10.54
C ALA A 17 -4.82 2.38 9.48
N ARG A 18 -3.56 2.72 9.79
CA ARG A 18 -2.61 3.35 8.87
C ARG A 18 -1.29 2.59 8.93
N ALA A 19 -0.71 2.28 7.77
CA ALA A 19 0.59 1.62 7.66
C ALA A 19 1.54 2.46 6.83
N VAL A 20 2.79 2.58 7.28
CA VAL A 20 3.86 3.31 6.57
C VAL A 20 5.05 2.40 6.37
N GLN A 21 5.50 2.27 5.12
CA GLN A 21 6.78 1.66 4.79
C GLN A 21 7.86 2.73 4.84
N ARG A 22 8.65 2.75 5.92
CA ARG A 22 9.84 3.59 6.00
C ARG A 22 10.96 3.00 5.13
N ARG A 23 11.78 3.87 4.53
CA ARG A 23 13.01 3.49 3.80
C ARG A 23 14.22 4.00 4.59
N GLY A 24 15.14 3.09 4.91
CA GLY A 24 16.44 3.44 5.49
C GLY A 24 17.44 3.84 4.40
N VAL A 25 18.42 4.67 4.77
CA VAL A 25 19.52 5.12 3.89
C VAL A 25 20.66 4.10 3.75
N SER A 26 20.68 3.05 4.58
CA SER A 26 21.69 2.00 4.50
C SER A 26 21.35 0.96 3.41
N ARG A 27 22.38 0.53 2.65
CA ARG A 27 22.34 -0.18 1.34
C ARG A 27 22.10 0.71 0.10
N GLY A 28 22.87 1.80 -0.03
CA GLY A 28 22.88 2.68 -1.21
C GLY A 28 21.76 3.73 -1.23
N GLY A 29 21.26 4.09 -0.05
CA GLY A 29 19.91 4.59 0.20
C GLY A 29 19.68 6.08 0.06
N VAL A 30 20.27 6.72 -0.96
CA VAL A 30 19.75 7.99 -1.50
C VAL A 30 19.20 7.77 -2.91
N ARG A 31 19.91 7.03 -3.77
CA ARG A 31 19.47 6.77 -5.15
C ARG A 31 18.25 5.85 -5.28
N LYS A 32 17.91 5.11 -4.22
CA LYS A 32 16.84 4.11 -4.23
C LYS A 32 15.60 4.51 -3.41
N THR A 33 15.57 5.72 -2.84
CA THR A 33 14.46 6.18 -1.99
C THR A 33 13.13 6.25 -2.74
N GLY A 34 13.16 6.59 -4.04
CA GLY A 34 11.97 6.62 -4.90
C GLY A 34 11.58 5.28 -5.53
N LEU A 35 12.41 4.23 -5.41
CA LEU A 35 12.12 2.93 -6.03
C LEU A 35 11.28 2.04 -5.11
N PRO A 36 10.42 1.16 -5.66
CA PRO A 36 9.76 0.11 -4.89
C PRO A 36 10.75 -0.72 -4.05
N LEU A 37 10.37 -1.18 -2.85
CA LEU A 37 11.16 -2.22 -2.15
C LEU A 37 11.02 -3.57 -2.85
N SER A 38 9.87 -3.79 -3.45
CA SER A 38 9.54 -4.95 -4.26
C SER A 38 8.83 -4.46 -5.52
N PRO A 39 9.27 -4.86 -6.72
CA PRO A 39 8.54 -4.54 -7.94
C PRO A 39 7.16 -5.21 -7.99
N ARG A 40 6.94 -6.27 -7.20
CA ARG A 40 5.68 -7.03 -7.16
C ARG A 40 4.61 -6.44 -6.24
N THR A 41 5.01 -5.71 -5.21
CA THR A 41 4.11 -5.31 -4.11
C THR A 41 4.31 -3.88 -3.63
N LEU A 42 5.29 -3.14 -4.15
CA LEU A 42 5.86 -1.89 -3.60
C LEU A 42 6.51 -2.02 -2.22
N LEU A 43 5.93 -2.83 -1.35
CA LEU A 43 6.31 -3.09 0.03
C LEU A 43 7.28 -4.28 0.13
N GLY A 44 8.13 -4.28 1.16
CA GLY A 44 8.89 -5.48 1.50
C GLY A 44 7.98 -6.59 2.05
N ALA A 45 8.39 -7.85 1.94
CA ALA A 45 7.59 -9.00 2.41
C ALA A 45 7.15 -8.88 3.89
N GLY A 46 8.01 -8.37 4.77
CA GLY A 46 7.66 -8.14 6.18
C GLY A 46 6.51 -7.14 6.34
N LYS A 47 6.48 -6.08 5.53
CA LYS A 47 5.40 -5.08 5.58
C LYS A 47 4.11 -5.62 4.98
N VAL A 48 4.18 -6.47 3.95
CA VAL A 48 2.97 -7.15 3.44
C VAL A 48 2.32 -7.99 4.54
N ARG A 49 3.12 -8.77 5.29
CA ARG A 49 2.61 -9.54 6.44
C ARG A 49 2.04 -8.65 7.53
N GLU A 50 2.74 -7.59 7.91
CA GLU A 50 2.25 -6.61 8.90
C GLU A 50 0.88 -6.03 8.50
N VAL A 51 0.69 -5.68 7.22
CA VAL A 51 -0.59 -5.17 6.71
C VAL A 51 -1.67 -6.25 6.75
N ALA A 52 -1.35 -7.49 6.40
CA ALA A 52 -2.29 -8.61 6.50
C ALA A 52 -2.76 -8.83 7.96
N GLU A 53 -1.83 -8.85 8.92
CA GLU A 53 -2.14 -8.99 10.35
C GLU A 53 -2.99 -7.83 10.88
N VAL A 54 -2.71 -6.59 10.44
CA VAL A 54 -3.55 -5.43 10.77
C VAL A 54 -4.95 -5.59 10.19
N ARG A 55 -5.06 -6.04 8.93
CA ARG A 55 -6.36 -6.27 8.27
C ARG A 55 -7.17 -7.33 9.01
N GLU A 56 -6.55 -8.43 9.40
CA GLU A 56 -7.19 -9.49 10.19
C GLU A 56 -7.70 -8.98 11.53
N ARG A 57 -6.86 -8.26 12.30
CA ARG A 57 -7.25 -7.73 13.61
C ARG A 57 -8.32 -6.65 13.55
N THR A 58 -8.36 -5.86 12.49
CA THR A 58 -9.29 -4.72 12.37
C THR A 58 -10.55 -5.06 11.58
N GLY A 59 -10.58 -6.21 10.89
CA GLY A 59 -11.65 -6.57 9.97
C GLY A 59 -11.73 -5.64 8.75
N ALA A 60 -10.61 -5.03 8.35
CA ALA A 60 -10.62 -4.09 7.22
C ALA A 60 -11.11 -4.77 5.94
N GLY A 61 -12.13 -4.19 5.30
CA GLY A 61 -12.72 -4.72 4.07
C GLY A 61 -11.93 -4.44 2.80
N ALA A 62 -10.98 -3.50 2.86
CA ALA A 62 -10.10 -3.14 1.74
C ALA A 62 -8.80 -2.51 2.25
N VAL A 63 -7.77 -2.55 1.41
CA VAL A 63 -6.50 -1.83 1.63
C VAL A 63 -6.30 -0.78 0.55
N VAL A 64 -6.10 0.46 0.98
CA VAL A 64 -5.93 1.63 0.10
C VAL A 64 -4.45 2.03 0.07
N PHE A 65 -3.87 2.05 -1.12
CA PHE A 65 -2.53 2.56 -1.38
C PHE A 65 -2.59 4.02 -1.85
N LEU A 66 -1.75 4.88 -1.28
CA LEU A 66 -1.59 6.25 -1.78
C LEU A 66 -0.74 6.31 -3.05
N ASN A 67 0.19 5.36 -3.18
CA ASN A 67 1.03 5.23 -4.36
C ASN A 67 0.26 4.49 -5.47
N PRO A 68 0.53 4.81 -6.74
CA PRO A 68 -0.04 4.09 -7.86
C PRO A 68 0.40 2.62 -7.83
N LEU A 69 -0.51 1.74 -8.20
CA LEU A 69 -0.23 0.31 -8.36
C LEU A 69 -0.45 -0.08 -9.82
N THR A 70 0.45 -0.89 -10.37
CA THR A 70 0.20 -1.51 -11.67
C THR A 70 -0.88 -2.60 -11.54
N PRO A 71 -1.56 -3.00 -12.63
CA PRO A 71 -2.55 -4.08 -12.59
C PRO A 71 -1.98 -5.38 -12.00
N ARG A 72 -0.72 -5.69 -12.30
CA ARG A 72 -0.02 -6.84 -11.73
C ARG A 72 0.17 -6.71 -10.21
N GLN A 73 0.55 -5.52 -9.73
CA GLN A 73 0.71 -5.28 -8.29
C GLN A 73 -0.62 -5.37 -7.56
N HIS A 74 -1.70 -4.87 -8.16
CA HIS A 74 -3.06 -5.01 -7.63
C HIS A 74 -3.43 -6.48 -7.40
N GLY A 75 -3.28 -7.34 -8.41
CA GLY A 75 -3.60 -8.77 -8.28
C GLY A 75 -2.78 -9.45 -7.18
N ILE A 76 -1.46 -9.29 -7.23
CA ILE A 76 -0.56 -9.92 -6.23
C ILE A 76 -0.88 -9.45 -4.81
N LEU A 77 -1.14 -8.15 -4.62
CA LEU A 77 -1.46 -7.61 -3.30
C LEU A 77 -2.84 -8.07 -2.82
N ALA A 78 -3.84 -8.15 -3.69
CA ALA A 78 -5.16 -8.65 -3.35
C ALA A 78 -5.09 -10.11 -2.89
N ASP A 79 -4.32 -10.95 -3.60
CA ASP A 79 -4.09 -12.34 -3.21
C ASP A 79 -3.38 -12.44 -1.86
N CYS A 80 -2.34 -11.61 -1.64
CA CYS A 80 -1.57 -11.61 -0.40
C CYS A 80 -2.36 -11.11 0.82
N LEU A 81 -3.31 -10.19 0.62
CA LEU A 81 -4.03 -9.50 1.70
C LEU A 81 -5.45 -10.06 1.91
N GLY A 82 -5.93 -10.94 1.03
CA GLY A 82 -7.26 -11.57 1.12
C GLY A 82 -8.42 -10.56 1.04
N CYS A 83 -8.21 -9.39 0.43
CA CYS A 83 -9.23 -8.36 0.28
C CYS A 83 -8.93 -7.45 -0.92
N PRO A 84 -9.94 -6.69 -1.40
CA PRO A 84 -9.73 -5.70 -2.44
C PRO A 84 -8.63 -4.70 -2.10
N VAL A 85 -7.75 -4.47 -3.08
CA VAL A 85 -6.69 -3.47 -3.03
C VAL A 85 -6.97 -2.40 -4.05
N VAL A 86 -7.01 -1.15 -3.61
CA VAL A 86 -7.24 0.03 -4.45
C VAL A 86 -6.08 1.02 -4.30
N SER A 87 -5.79 1.78 -5.34
CA SER A 87 -4.82 2.88 -5.29
C SER A 87 -5.53 4.21 -5.59
N LEU A 88 -5.18 5.27 -4.84
CA LEU A 88 -5.78 6.59 -5.06
C LEU A 88 -5.13 7.34 -6.23
N ALA A 89 -3.89 7.00 -6.56
CA ALA A 89 -3.16 7.57 -7.67
C ALA A 89 -3.29 6.69 -8.92
N ALA A 90 -3.49 7.31 -10.08
CA ALA A 90 -3.49 6.61 -11.35
C ALA A 90 -2.10 5.99 -11.63
N ALA A 91 -2.09 4.75 -12.11
CA ALA A 91 -0.86 4.11 -12.55
C ALA A 91 -0.20 4.90 -13.69
N PRO A 92 1.13 5.08 -13.68
CA PRO A 92 1.82 5.62 -14.84
C PRO A 92 1.61 4.68 -16.05
N PRO A 93 1.58 5.22 -17.29
CA PRO A 93 1.45 4.39 -18.50
C PRO A 93 2.58 3.36 -18.54
N GLN A 94 2.24 2.12 -18.88
CA GLN A 94 3.21 1.05 -19.08
C GLN A 94 3.90 1.31 -20.43
N VAL A 95 5.20 1.60 -20.39
CA VAL A 95 6.06 1.77 -21.58
C VAL A 95 6.72 0.45 -21.93
#